data_AF-A0AAD6ZST2-F1
#
_entry.id   AF-A0AAD6ZST2-F1
#
_cell.length_a   1.000
_cell.length_b   1.000
_cell.length_c   1.000
_cell.angle_alpha   90.00
_cell.angle_beta   90.00
_cell.angle_gamma   90.00
#
_symmetry.space_group_name_H-M   'P 1'
#
loop_
_entity.id
_entity.type
_entity.pdbx_description
1 polymer ?
#
loop_
_entity_poly.entity_id
_entity_poly.type
_entity_poly.pdbx_seq_one_letter_code
_entity_poly.pdbx_strand_id
1 'polypeptide(L)'
;MFLLPSDIEQKFAFSQVSRHWRDVAVHSCLFWSSFTGHHSKADCYRVPIILERSGSSALPHVQFRFLHHTAYVTHTLNALVPYAARIEKLDIWFPRHLRLKPIDALLASNLEFPALQTLRL
;
A
#
# COMPACT_ATOMS: atom_id res chain seq x y z
N MET A 1 18.00 12.61 -8.28
CA MET A 1 16.88 11.64 -8.21
C MET A 1 16.58 11.42 -6.75
N PHE A 2 15.51 12.03 -6.22
CA PHE A 2 15.15 11.86 -4.81
C PHE A 2 14.43 10.51 -4.68
N LEU A 3 15.09 9.56 -4.03
CA LEU A 3 14.50 8.27 -3.67
C LEU A 3 13.40 8.54 -2.66
N LEU A 4 12.19 8.06 -2.92
CA LEU A 4 11.11 8.06 -1.96
C LEU A 4 11.23 6.73 -1.22
N PRO A 5 11.74 6.68 0.03
CA PRO A 5 11.90 5.43 0.78
C PRO A 5 10.57 4.68 1.05
N SER A 6 9.44 5.26 0.64
CA SER A 6 8.12 4.64 0.63
C SER A 6 7.84 3.83 -0.65
N ASP A 7 8.52 4.04 -1.76
CA ASP A 7 8.21 3.32 -3.02
C ASP A 7 8.41 1.80 -2.88
N ILE A 8 7.38 1.02 -3.25
CA ILE A 8 7.37 -0.44 -3.16
C ILE A 8 8.56 -1.04 -3.93
N GLU A 9 8.77 -0.63 -5.17
CA GLU A 9 9.84 -1.14 -6.03
C GLU A 9 11.21 -0.83 -5.42
N GLN A 10 11.40 0.40 -4.94
CA GLN A 10 12.65 0.81 -4.29
C GLN A 10 12.92 0.02 -3.02
N LYS A 11 11.90 -0.24 -2.17
CA LYS A 11 12.09 -1.08 -0.97
C LYS A 11 12.55 -2.49 -1.31
N PHE A 12 11.95 -3.11 -2.34
CA PHE A 12 12.38 -4.42 -2.81
C PHE A 12 13.81 -4.35 -3.38
N ALA A 13 14.14 -3.34 -4.18
CA ALA A 13 15.49 -3.14 -4.69
C ALA A 13 16.50 -2.97 -3.54
N PHE A 14 16.23 -2.09 -2.57
CA PHE A 14 17.11 -1.88 -1.41
C PHE A 14 17.37 -3.16 -0.62
N SER A 15 16.34 -3.98 -0.39
CA SER A 15 16.50 -5.27 0.29
C SER A 15 17.47 -6.25 -0.39
N GLN A 16 17.84 -5.98 -1.64
CA GLN A 16 18.76 -6.79 -2.43
C GLN A 16 20.15 -6.17 -2.60
N VAL A 17 20.32 -4.86 -2.35
CA VAL A 17 21.56 -4.11 -2.62
C VAL A 17 22.73 -4.52 -1.72
N SER A 18 22.50 -4.76 -0.43
CA SER A 18 23.55 -5.14 0.50
C SER A 18 23.05 -6.10 1.58
N ARG A 19 23.98 -6.81 2.23
CA ARG A 19 23.66 -7.66 3.39
C ARG A 19 22.96 -6.86 4.49
N HIS A 20 23.46 -5.66 4.79
CA HIS A 20 22.86 -4.79 5.79
C HIS A 20 21.39 -4.47 5.47
N TRP A 21 21.07 -4.06 4.24
CA TRP A 21 19.70 -3.75 3.85
C TRP A 21 18.79 -4.98 3.79
N ARG A 22 19.35 -6.14 3.45
CA ARG A 22 18.63 -7.41 3.53
C ARG A 22 18.27 -7.75 4.97
N ASP A 23 19.21 -7.59 5.90
CA ASP A 23 18.98 -7.84 7.32
C ASP A 23 17.91 -6.89 7.87
N VAL A 24 17.97 -5.60 7.50
CA VAL A 24 16.91 -4.61 7.85
C VAL A 24 15.56 -5.04 7.29
N ALA A 25 15.50 -5.42 6.01
CA ALA A 25 14.28 -5.85 5.34
C ALA A 25 13.66 -7.13 5.95
N VAL A 26 14.48 -8.01 6.51
CA VAL A 26 14.02 -9.26 7.15
C VAL A 26 13.59 -9.03 8.59
N HIS A 27 14.33 -8.19 9.34
CA HIS A 27 14.14 -8.06 10.78
C HIS A 27 13.36 -6.82 11.23
N SER A 28 13.08 -5.88 10.33
CA SER A 28 12.34 -4.65 10.66
C SER A 28 10.98 -4.59 9.97
N CYS A 29 9.92 -4.81 10.73
CA CYS A 29 8.54 -4.57 10.25
C CYS A 29 8.30 -3.11 9.88
N LEU A 30 8.97 -2.17 10.57
CA LEU A 30 8.90 -0.72 10.31
C LEU A 30 9.46 -0.35 8.93
N PHE A 31 10.35 -1.16 8.37
CA PHE A 31 10.81 -0.95 7.00
C PHE A 31 9.66 -1.08 5.98
N TRP A 32 8.61 -1.85 6.31
CA TRP A 32 7.47 -2.13 5.45
C TRP A 32 6.20 -1.36 5.84
N SER A 33 6.20 -0.62 6.94
CA SER A 33 4.99 -0.02 7.51
C SER A 33 4.42 1.17 6.73
N SER A 34 5.23 1.84 5.91
CA SER A 34 4.78 2.91 5.03
C SER A 34 5.24 2.67 3.62
N PHE A 35 4.31 2.77 2.67
CA PHE A 35 4.63 2.52 1.27
C PHE A 35 3.74 3.26 0.27
N THR A 36 4.30 3.48 -0.92
CA THR A 36 3.66 4.06 -2.09
C THR A 36 3.70 3.03 -3.22
N GLY A 37 2.53 2.60 -3.69
CA GLY A 37 2.38 1.77 -4.88
C GLY A 37 2.00 2.61 -6.10
N HIS A 38 2.72 2.42 -7.21
CA HIS A 38 2.41 3.05 -8.51
C HIS A 38 1.51 2.18 -9.40
N HIS A 39 0.99 1.11 -8.81
CA HIS A 39 0.00 0.20 -9.37
C HIS A 39 0.37 -0.36 -10.74
N SER A 40 1.59 -0.89 -10.80
CA SER A 40 1.97 -1.89 -11.80
C SER A 40 1.33 -3.25 -11.49
N LYS A 41 1.30 -4.16 -12.48
CA LYS A 41 0.93 -5.56 -12.22
C LYS A 41 1.77 -6.17 -11.09
N ALA A 42 3.04 -5.79 -10.97
CA ALA A 42 3.93 -6.27 -9.91
C ALA A 42 3.50 -5.79 -8.53
N ASP A 43 3.03 -4.56 -8.40
CA ASP A 43 2.59 -3.99 -7.11
C ASP A 43 1.40 -4.77 -6.54
N CYS A 44 0.49 -5.26 -7.39
CA CYS A 44 -0.66 -6.05 -6.95
C CYS A 44 -0.25 -7.35 -6.23
N TYR A 45 0.90 -7.92 -6.61
CA TYR A 45 1.47 -9.09 -5.94
C TYR A 45 2.37 -8.72 -4.77
N ARG A 46 2.99 -7.54 -4.80
CA ARG A 46 3.91 -7.07 -3.75
C ARG A 46 3.19 -6.49 -2.54
N VAL A 47 2.01 -5.87 -2.72
CA VAL A 47 1.24 -5.28 -1.62
C VAL A 47 0.92 -6.29 -0.53
N PRO A 48 0.37 -7.49 -0.82
CA PRO A 48 0.17 -8.51 0.21
C PRO A 48 1.45 -8.87 0.97
N ILE A 49 2.58 -8.98 0.27
CA ILE A 49 3.88 -9.32 0.87
C ILE A 49 4.35 -8.21 1.83
N ILE A 50 4.20 -6.95 1.43
CA ILE A 50 4.58 -5.80 2.28
C ILE A 50 3.68 -5.73 3.51
N LEU A 51 2.38 -5.93 3.35
CA LEU A 51 1.42 -5.95 4.44
C LEU A 51 1.75 -7.07 5.43
N GLU A 52 2.07 -8.27 4.97
CA GLU A 52 2.50 -9.38 5.82
C GLU A 52 3.82 -9.05 6.55
N ARG A 53 4.82 -8.55 5.82
CA ARG A 53 6.13 -8.19 6.41
C ARG A 53 6.06 -7.03 7.39
N SER A 54 5.06 -6.17 7.28
CA SER A 54 4.81 -5.11 8.27
C SER A 54 4.33 -5.67 9.63
N GLY A 55 4.12 -6.98 9.77
CA GLY A 55 3.89 -7.65 11.04
C GLY A 55 2.66 -7.10 11.75
N SER A 56 2.80 -6.69 13.00
CA SER A 56 1.74 -5.98 13.77
C SER A 56 1.97 -4.47 13.84
N SER A 57 2.92 -3.92 13.09
CA SER A 57 3.24 -2.49 13.15
C SER A 57 2.07 -1.63 12.66
N ALA A 58 1.91 -0.42 13.19
CA ALA A 58 1.01 0.56 12.57
C ALA A 58 1.39 0.79 11.10
N LEU A 59 0.40 1.09 10.27
CA LEU A 59 0.55 1.45 8.86
C LEU A 59 0.26 2.97 8.73
N PRO A 60 1.22 3.83 9.12
CA PRO A 60 0.96 5.26 9.28
C PRO A 60 0.59 5.94 7.96
N HIS A 61 1.09 5.44 6.83
CA HIS A 61 0.77 5.99 5.52
C HIS A 61 0.89 4.95 4.43
N VAL A 62 -0.24 4.65 3.80
CA VAL A 62 -0.38 3.80 2.62
C VAL A 62 -0.87 4.67 1.46
N GLN A 63 -0.13 4.68 0.36
CA GLN A 63 -0.48 5.46 -0.82
C GLN A 63 -0.56 4.60 -2.08
N PHE A 64 -1.61 4.79 -2.88
CA PHE A 64 -1.78 4.16 -4.17
C PHE A 64 -2.05 5.17 -5.26
N ARG A 65 -1.29 5.08 -6.36
CA ARG A 65 -1.54 5.85 -7.58
C ARG A 65 -1.94 4.91 -8.70
N PHE A 66 -3.23 4.87 -9.00
CA PHE A 66 -3.78 4.09 -10.10
C PHE A 66 -3.64 4.87 -11.40
N LEU A 67 -3.04 4.27 -12.44
CA LEU A 67 -2.80 4.96 -13.71
C LEU A 67 -3.66 4.44 -14.87
N HIS A 68 -3.94 3.14 -14.94
CA HIS A 68 -4.51 2.56 -16.18
C HIS A 68 -5.56 1.45 -16.02
N HIS A 69 -5.68 0.77 -14.86
CA HIS A 69 -6.49 -0.45 -14.76
C HIS A 69 -7.36 -0.54 -13.50
N THR A 70 -8.67 -0.72 -13.70
CA THR A 70 -9.67 -0.96 -12.63
C THR A 70 -9.50 -2.31 -11.92
N ALA A 71 -9.15 -3.38 -12.65
CA ALA A 71 -9.16 -4.75 -12.11
C ALA A 71 -8.20 -4.93 -10.93
N TYR A 72 -7.08 -4.20 -10.96
CA TYR A 72 -6.06 -4.23 -9.92
C TYR A 72 -6.42 -3.39 -8.69
N VAL A 73 -7.33 -2.42 -8.85
CA VAL A 73 -7.84 -1.58 -7.75
C VAL A 73 -8.53 -2.46 -6.73
N THR A 74 -9.53 -3.23 -7.17
CA THR A 74 -10.31 -4.08 -6.28
C THR A 74 -9.44 -5.13 -5.58
N HIS A 75 -8.50 -5.76 -6.29
CA HIS A 75 -7.60 -6.74 -5.69
C HIS A 75 -6.73 -6.13 -4.59
N THR A 76 -6.10 -4.99 -4.85
CA THR A 76 -5.26 -4.33 -3.84
C THR A 76 -6.08 -3.82 -2.67
N LEU A 77 -7.26 -3.24 -2.91
CA LEU A 77 -8.10 -2.77 -1.82
C LEU A 77 -8.61 -3.93 -0.95
N ASN A 78 -9.02 -5.05 -1.56
CA ASN A 78 -9.38 -6.26 -0.81
C ASN A 78 -8.20 -6.80 0.02
N ALA A 79 -6.97 -6.68 -0.47
CA ALA A 79 -5.78 -7.08 0.27
C ALA A 79 -5.52 -6.17 1.50
N LEU A 80 -6.04 -4.94 1.54
CA LEU A 80 -5.91 -4.04 2.68
C LEU A 80 -6.91 -4.35 3.80
N VAL A 81 -8.08 -4.93 3.48
CA VAL A 81 -9.17 -5.16 4.43
C VAL A 81 -8.72 -5.92 5.69
N PRO A 82 -7.89 -6.97 5.63
CA PRO A 82 -7.39 -7.64 6.85
C PRO A 82 -6.48 -6.75 7.72
N TYR A 83 -5.93 -5.69 7.14
CA TYR A 83 -4.97 -4.77 7.76
C TYR A 83 -5.56 -3.39 8.08
N ALA A 84 -6.83 -3.19 7.71
CA ALA A 84 -7.73 -2.10 8.04
C ALA A 84 -7.44 -1.35 9.34
N ALA A 85 -7.43 -2.10 10.44
CA ALA A 85 -7.31 -1.56 11.80
C ALA A 85 -5.94 -0.96 12.12
N ARG A 86 -4.99 -1.04 11.19
CA ARG A 86 -3.63 -0.52 11.36
C ARG A 86 -3.36 0.68 10.46
N ILE A 87 -4.23 0.95 9.48
CA ILE A 87 -4.01 1.99 8.47
C ILE A 87 -4.50 3.32 9.01
N GLU A 88 -3.56 4.23 9.27
CA GLU A 88 -3.87 5.56 9.80
C GLU A 88 -4.17 6.57 8.69
N LYS A 89 -3.47 6.44 7.56
CA LYS A 89 -3.66 7.30 6.40
C LYS A 89 -3.65 6.51 5.11
N LEU A 90 -4.72 6.68 4.32
CA LEU A 90 -4.89 6.06 3.02
C LEU A 90 -5.06 7.15 1.95
N ASP A 91 -4.07 7.27 1.08
CA ASP A 91 -4.12 8.20 -0.05
C ASP A 91 -4.25 7.40 -1.34
N ILE A 92 -5.38 7.54 -2.01
CA ILE A 92 -5.66 6.87 -3.27
C ILE A 92 -5.80 7.93 -4.36
N TRP A 93 -5.18 7.72 -5.51
CA TRP A 93 -5.20 8.65 -6.62
C TRP A 93 -5.67 7.95 -7.89
N PHE A 94 -6.68 8.52 -8.52
CA PHE A 94 -7.26 8.00 -9.76
C PHE A 94 -7.06 8.94 -10.95
N PRO A 95 -6.95 8.39 -12.17
CA PRO A 95 -7.07 9.18 -13.38
C PRO A 95 -8.51 9.66 -13.53
N ARG A 96 -8.72 10.93 -13.91
CA ARG A 96 -10.05 11.56 -14.03
C ARG A 96 -11.07 10.79 -14.87
N HIS A 97 -10.62 9.93 -15.78
CA HIS A 97 -11.47 9.17 -16.71
C HIS A 97 -11.93 7.81 -16.18
N LEU A 98 -11.42 7.36 -15.02
CA LEU A 98 -11.83 6.10 -14.39
C LEU A 98 -13.10 6.33 -13.56
N ARG A 99 -14.22 5.72 -13.96
CA ARG A 99 -15.47 5.73 -13.19
C ARG A 99 -15.36 4.75 -12.01
N LEU A 100 -15.45 5.27 -10.79
CA LEU A 100 -15.05 4.62 -9.54
C LEU A 100 -16.16 3.82 -8.83
N LYS A 101 -17.07 3.17 -9.56
CA LYS A 101 -18.09 2.31 -8.95
C LYS A 101 -17.55 1.29 -7.91
N PRO A 102 -16.35 0.69 -8.08
CA PRO A 102 -15.80 -0.24 -7.10
C PRO A 102 -15.35 0.41 -5.78
N ILE A 103 -15.08 1.71 -5.79
CA ILE A 103 -14.59 2.45 -4.62
C ILE A 103 -15.75 2.91 -3.78
N ASP A 104 -16.84 3.33 -4.42
CA ASP A 104 -18.07 3.67 -3.72
C ASP A 104 -18.55 2.50 -2.86
N ALA A 105 -18.39 1.25 -3.33
CA ALA A 105 -18.70 0.04 -2.56
C ALA A 105 -17.74 -0.17 -1.36
N LEU A 106 -16.47 0.18 -1.52
CA LEU A 106 -15.41 0.05 -0.49
C LEU A 106 -15.41 1.20 0.52
N LEU A 107 -16.04 2.33 0.18
CA LEU A 107 -16.28 3.46 1.08
C LEU A 107 -17.65 3.37 1.75
N ALA A 108 -18.65 2.78 1.07
CA ALA A 108 -19.94 2.49 1.66
C ALA A 108 -19.86 1.40 2.74
N SER A 109 -18.84 0.54 2.70
CA SER A 109 -18.41 -0.27 3.84
C SER A 109 -17.71 0.60 4.89
N ASN A 110 -18.44 1.54 5.50
CA ASN A 110 -18.04 2.39 6.64
C ASN A 110 -17.46 1.64 7.88
N LEU A 111 -17.24 0.33 7.78
CA LEU A 111 -16.75 -0.59 8.80
C LEU A 111 -15.27 -0.99 8.61
N GLU A 112 -14.64 -0.69 7.48
CA GLU A 112 -13.41 -1.40 7.08
C GLU A 112 -12.09 -0.70 7.43
N PHE A 113 -12.04 0.44 8.13
CA PHE A 113 -10.75 1.04 8.55
C PHE A 113 -10.86 1.82 9.88
N PRO A 114 -10.94 1.14 11.03
CA PRO A 114 -11.22 1.81 12.32
C PRO A 114 -10.09 2.72 12.83
N ALA A 115 -8.87 2.57 12.32
CA ALA A 115 -7.73 3.44 12.67
C ALA A 115 -7.54 4.61 11.68
N LEU A 116 -8.37 4.73 10.64
CA LEU A 116 -8.17 5.70 9.58
C LEU A 116 -8.48 7.11 10.05
N GLN A 117 -7.44 7.92 10.14
CA GLN A 117 -7.51 9.34 10.49
C GLN A 117 -7.65 10.22 9.24
N THR A 118 -7.14 9.76 8.10
CA THR A 118 -7.15 10.54 6.85
C THR A 118 -7.36 9.64 5.65
N LEU A 119 -8.37 9.97 4.85
CA LEU A 119 -8.64 9.38 3.54
C LEU A 119 -8.53 10.46 2.47
N ARG A 120 -7.75 10.21 1.42
CA ARG A 120 -7.71 11.04 0.20
C ARG A 120 -8.00 10.16 -1.01
N LEU A 121 -8.80 10.67 -1.96
CA LEU A 121 -9.26 9.96 -3.17
C LEU A 121 -9.01 10.81 -4.42
#